data_AF-A0AAU3M5C6-F1
#
_entry.id   AF-A0AAU3M5C6-F1
#
_cell.length_a   1.000
_cell.length_b   1.000
_cell.length_c   1.000
_cell.angle_alpha   90.00
_cell.angle_beta   90.00
_cell.angle_gamma   90.00
#
_symmetry.space_group_name_H-M   'P 1'
#
loop_
_entity.id
_entity.type
_entity.pdbx_description
1 polymer ?
#
loop_
_entity_poly.entity_id
_entity_poly.type
_entity_poly.pdbx_seq_one_letter_code
_entity_poly.pdbx_strand_id
1 'polypeptide(L)'
;MINDRRLAPVNTKRKELVTRLLAGRCESCGQINEVEVHHVAKLADLGRSGTRPPWADLMAARHRKALVVCGSRHADIHGKKPAPALTE
;
A
#
# COMPACT_ATOMS: atom_id res chain seq x y z
N MET A 1 -32.91 -21.63 25.27
CA MET A 1 -31.53 -21.83 24.81
C MET A 1 -31.23 -20.79 23.75
N ILE A 2 -30.54 -19.71 24.11
CA ILE A 2 -30.15 -18.67 23.15
C ILE A 2 -29.01 -19.27 22.32
N ASN A 3 -29.31 -19.55 21.05
CA ASN A 3 -28.31 -19.98 20.08
C ASN A 3 -27.44 -18.78 19.75
N ASP A 4 -26.30 -18.68 20.43
CA ASP A 4 -25.18 -17.81 20.09
C ASP A 4 -24.77 -18.14 18.66
N ARG A 5 -25.29 -17.35 17.71
CA ARG A 5 -24.86 -17.37 16.32
C ARG A 5 -23.41 -16.92 16.32
N ARG A 6 -22.50 -17.91 16.39
CA ARG A 6 -21.07 -17.76 16.22
C ARG A 6 -20.82 -16.96 14.94
N LEU A 7 -20.59 -15.66 15.10
CA LEU A 7 -20.30 -14.75 14.01
C LEU A 7 -19.06 -15.29 13.30
N ALA A 8 -19.20 -15.62 12.01
CA ALA A 8 -18.07 -16.00 11.17
C ALA A 8 -16.98 -14.92 11.28
N PRO A 9 -15.69 -15.27 11.21
CA PRO A 9 -14.61 -14.29 11.29
C PRO A 9 -14.84 -13.21 10.24
N VAL A 10 -15.13 -11.99 10.69
CA VAL A 10 -15.29 -10.81 9.84
C VAL A 10 -14.05 -10.74 8.97
N ASN A 11 -14.23 -10.68 7.65
CA ASN A 11 -13.16 -10.67 6.66
C ASN A 11 -12.21 -9.46 6.86
N THR A 12 -11.25 -9.60 7.77
CA THR A 12 -10.30 -8.55 8.20
C THR A 12 -9.39 -8.11 7.06
N LYS A 13 -9.19 -8.96 6.05
CA LYS A 13 -8.37 -8.63 4.87
C LYS A 13 -8.85 -7.39 4.13
N ARG A 14 -10.17 -7.13 4.09
CA ARG A 14 -10.72 -5.95 3.39
C ARG A 14 -10.49 -4.66 4.17
N LYS A 15 -10.45 -4.72 5.51
CA LYS A 15 -10.24 -3.56 6.37
C LYS A 15 -8.76 -3.20 6.53
N GLU A 16 -7.87 -4.16 6.30
CA GLU A 16 -6.44 -4.00 6.54
C GLU A 16 -5.79 -2.87 5.74
N LEU A 17 -6.24 -2.58 4.50
CA LEU A 17 -5.73 -1.44 3.73
C LEU A 17 -6.17 -0.11 4.35
N VAL A 18 -7.45 0.00 4.71
CA VAL A 18 -8.01 1.18 5.36
C VAL A 18 -7.32 1.43 6.70
N THR A 19 -7.09 0.39 7.50
CA THR A 19 -6.36 0.49 8.77
C THR A 19 -4.92 0.99 8.57
N ARG A 20 -4.21 0.50 7.55
CA ARG A 20 -2.85 0.96 7.22
C ARG A 20 -2.83 2.39 6.71
N LEU A 21 -3.82 2.79 5.92
CA LEU A 21 -3.96 4.16 5.45
C LEU A 21 -4.26 5.12 6.61
N LEU A 22 -5.17 4.73 7.52
CA LEU A 22 -5.48 5.47 8.74
C LEU A 22 -4.30 5.58 9.70
N ALA A 23 -3.38 4.61 9.68
CA ALA A 23 -2.13 4.70 10.43
C ALA A 23 -1.18 5.77 9.89
N GLY A 24 -1.42 6.29 8.68
CA GLY A 24 -0.69 7.43 8.10
C GLY A 24 0.81 7.18 7.88
N ARG A 25 1.23 5.91 7.88
CA ARG A 25 2.65 5.54 7.92
C ARG A 25 3.11 5.00 6.58
N CYS A 26 4.16 5.62 6.06
CA CYS A 26 4.86 5.19 4.86
C CYS A 26 5.51 3.80 5.08
N GLU A 27 5.12 2.77 4.33
CA GLU A 27 5.66 1.41 4.47
C GLU A 27 7.08 1.27 3.91
N SER A 28 7.54 2.24 3.09
CA SER A 28 8.91 2.27 2.55
C SER A 28 9.91 3.06 3.40
N CYS A 29 9.44 4.08 4.13
CA CYS A 29 10.29 5.03 4.85
C CYS A 29 9.99 5.08 6.35
N GLY A 30 8.88 4.50 6.79
CA GLY A 30 8.45 4.45 8.18
C GLY A 30 7.96 5.78 8.76
N GLN A 31 8.04 6.88 8.01
CA GLN A 31 7.60 8.21 8.45
C GLN A 31 6.09 8.36 8.41
N ILE A 32 5.55 9.14 9.35
CA ILE A 32 4.13 9.52 9.39
C ILE A 32 4.01 10.85 8.65
N ASN A 33 3.39 10.84 7.48
CA ASN A 33 3.20 12.01 6.61
C ASN A 33 1.95 11.81 5.76
N GLU A 34 1.67 12.72 4.84
CA GLU A 34 0.70 12.47 3.77
C GLU A 34 1.10 11.23 2.98
N VAL A 35 0.24 10.20 3.04
CA VAL A 35 0.47 8.91 2.43
C VAL A 35 -0.60 8.61 1.39
N GLU A 36 -0.15 8.00 0.30
CA GLU A 36 -0.96 7.56 -0.82
C GLU A 36 -0.86 6.04 -0.97
N VAL A 37 -1.91 5.42 -1.53
CA VAL A 37 -1.92 3.99 -1.82
C VAL A 37 -1.44 3.77 -3.24
N HIS A 38 -0.26 3.18 -3.38
CA HIS A 38 0.19 2.64 -4.65
C HIS A 38 -0.41 1.25 -4.86
N HIS A 39 -1.25 1.06 -5.88
CA HIS A 39 -1.84 -0.24 -6.23
C HIS A 39 -1.40 -0.71 -7.61
N VAL A 40 -1.03 -2.00 -7.71
CA VAL A 40 -0.60 -2.64 -8.96
C VAL A 40 -1.56 -3.73 -9.39
N ALA A 41 -1.74 -3.90 -10.70
CA ALA A 41 -2.66 -4.88 -11.26
C ALA A 41 -2.23 -6.33 -10.94
N LYS A 42 -0.95 -6.63 -11.16
CA LYS A 42 -0.36 -7.97 -10.94
C LYS A 42 1.03 -7.85 -10.31
N LEU A 43 1.28 -8.68 -9.30
CA LEU A 43 2.61 -8.80 -8.69
C LEU A 43 3.65 -9.37 -9.67
N ALA A 44 3.22 -10.20 -10.62
CA ALA A 44 4.08 -10.77 -11.66
C ALA A 44 4.58 -9.73 -12.68
N ASP A 45 3.92 -8.57 -12.77
CA ASP A 45 4.37 -7.48 -13.65
C ASP A 45 5.48 -6.63 -13.00
N LEU A 46 5.71 -6.82 -11.69
CA LEU A 46 6.77 -6.14 -10.93
C LEU A 46 8.14 -6.68 -11.34
N GLY A 47 8.92 -5.88 -12.05
CA GLY A 47 10.27 -6.24 -12.52
C GLY A 47 10.35 -6.66 -13.99
N ARG A 48 9.28 -6.48 -14.79
CA ARG A 48 9.35 -6.69 -16.25
C ARG A 48 10.35 -5.75 -16.93
N SER A 49 10.63 -4.60 -16.33
CA SER A 49 11.57 -3.60 -16.82
C SER A 49 12.95 -3.78 -16.19
N GLY A 50 13.64 -4.89 -16.45
CA GLY A 50 15.08 -5.12 -16.17
C GLY A 50 15.53 -4.95 -14.71
N THR A 51 15.66 -3.71 -14.24
CA THR A 51 16.01 -3.37 -12.86
C THR A 51 14.75 -3.34 -12.00
N ARG A 52 14.70 -4.24 -11.02
CA ARG A 52 13.61 -4.27 -10.05
C ARG A 52 13.81 -3.16 -9.00
N PRO A 53 12.87 -2.22 -8.86
CA PRO A 53 13.01 -1.14 -7.89
C PRO A 53 12.69 -1.63 -6.46
N PRO A 54 13.19 -0.96 -5.42
CA PRO A 54 13.03 -1.40 -4.02
C PRO A 54 11.56 -1.59 -3.59
N TRP A 55 10.65 -0.77 -4.12
CA TRP A 55 9.21 -0.88 -3.85
C TRP A 55 8.59 -2.17 -4.44
N ALA A 56 9.11 -2.66 -5.57
CA ALA A 56 8.65 -3.88 -6.23
C ALA A 56 9.10 -5.14 -5.47
N ASP A 57 10.27 -5.09 -4.82
CA ASP A 57 10.71 -6.12 -3.88
C ASP A 57 9.85 -6.13 -2.63
N LEU A 58 9.56 -4.95 -2.04
CA LEU A 58 8.68 -4.85 -0.88
C LEU A 58 7.27 -5.39 -1.15
N MET A 59 6.67 -5.05 -2.31
CA MET A 59 5.35 -5.56 -2.69
C MET A 59 5.33 -7.08 -2.86
N ALA A 60 6.38 -7.64 -3.48
CA ALA A 60 6.46 -9.08 -3.67
C ALA A 60 6.77 -9.82 -2.38
N ALA A 61 7.68 -9.33 -1.53
CA ALA A 61 7.97 -9.92 -0.23
C ALA A 61 6.72 -9.94 0.67
N ARG A 62 5.87 -8.91 0.58
CA ARG A 62 4.60 -8.84 1.33
C ARG A 62 3.45 -9.59 0.68
N HIS A 63 3.60 -10.04 -0.56
CA HIS A 63 2.54 -10.65 -1.38
C HIS A 63 1.28 -9.74 -1.46
N ARG A 64 1.49 -8.41 -1.53
CA ARG A 64 0.41 -7.41 -1.49
C ARG A 64 0.42 -6.53 -2.72
N LYS A 65 -0.73 -6.41 -3.37
CA LYS A 65 -0.93 -5.55 -4.54
C LYS A 65 -1.03 -4.06 -4.22
N ALA A 66 -1.14 -3.70 -2.94
CA ALA A 66 -1.26 -2.32 -2.47
C ALA A 66 -0.18 -2.02 -1.42
N LEU A 67 0.51 -0.89 -1.57
CA LEU A 67 1.54 -0.37 -0.68
C LEU A 67 1.19 1.06 -0.30
N VAL A 68 1.29 1.39 1.00
CA VAL A 68 1.09 2.76 1.49
C VAL A 68 2.45 3.48 1.48
N VAL A 69 2.57 4.59 0.75
CA VAL A 69 3.83 5.33 0.56
C VAL A 69 3.60 6.83 0.66
N CYS A 70 4.61 7.60 1.07
CA CYS A 70 4.50 9.07 1.00
C CYS A 70 4.56 9.56 -0.46
N GLY A 71 4.06 10.76 -0.73
CA GLY A 71 4.04 11.35 -2.08
C GLY A 71 5.40 11.34 -2.79
N SER A 72 6.51 11.57 -2.09
CA SER A 72 7.85 11.50 -2.69
C SER A 72 8.21 10.09 -3.19
N ARG A 73 7.81 9.05 -2.47
CA ARG A 73 8.04 7.65 -2.87
C ARG A 73 7.01 7.20 -3.90
N HIS A 74 5.80 7.70 -3.82
CA HIS A 74 4.79 7.49 -4.85
C HIS A 74 5.24 8.07 -6.20
N ALA A 75 5.79 9.27 -6.18
CA ALA A 75 6.38 9.95 -7.32
C ALA A 75 7.56 9.15 -7.95
N ASP A 76 8.49 8.66 -7.10
CA ASP A 76 9.59 7.79 -7.50
C ASP A 76 9.11 6.50 -8.18
N ILE A 77 8.03 5.89 -7.66
CA ILE A 77 7.41 4.70 -8.26
C ILE A 77 6.88 4.98 -9.68
N HIS A 78 6.24 6.13 -9.89
CA HIS A 78 5.70 6.51 -11.21
C HIS A 78 6.73 7.12 -12.15
N GLY A 79 7.98 7.29 -11.70
CA GLY A 79 9.01 8.03 -12.44
C GLY A 79 8.63 9.49 -12.72
N LYS A 80 7.62 10.02 -12.00
CA LYS A 80 7.20 11.42 -12.10
C LYS A 80 7.87 12.17 -10.97
N LYS A 81 8.56 13.26 -11.29
CA LYS A 81 8.99 14.24 -10.27
C LYS A 81 7.75 14.67 -9.47
N PRO A 82 7.78 14.65 -8.12
CA PRO A 82 6.57 14.92 -7.34
C PRO A 82 6.02 16.29 -7.72
N ALA A 83 4.80 16.31 -8.25
CA ALA A 83 4.01 17.53 -8.21
C ALA A 83 3.68 17.74 -6.73
N PRO A 84 4.04 18.90 -6.12
CA PRO A 84 3.71 19.14 -4.73
C PRO A 84 2.19 19.01 -4.57
N ALA A 85 1.79 18.26 -3.54
CA ALA A 85 0.41 18.04 -3.19
C ALA A 85 -0.32 19.39 -3.13
N LEU A 86 -1.40 19.49 -3.91
CA LEU A 86 -2.33 20.60 -3.90
C LEU A 86 -2.89 20.72 -2.49
N THR A 87 -2.36 21.68 -1.74
CA THR A 87 -3.11 22.32 -0.67
C THR A 87 -4.11 23.25 -1.35
N GLU A 88 -5.34 23.29 -0.83
CA GLU A 88 -6.38 24.34 -0.87
C GLU A 88 -7.79 23.76 -1.13
#